data_AF-A0A0F9Y1R6-F1
#
_entry.id   AF-A0A0F9Y1R6-F1
#
_cell.length_a   1.000
_cell.length_b   1.000
_cell.length_c   1.000
_cell.angle_alpha   90.00
_cell.angle_beta   90.00
_cell.angle_gamma   90.00
#
_symmetry.space_group_name_H-M   'P 1'
#
loop_
_entity.id
_entity.type
_entity.pdbx_description
1 polymer ?
#
loop_
_entity_poly.entity_id
_entity_poly.type
_entity_poly.pdbx_seq_one_letter_code
_entity_poly.pdbx_strand_id
1 'polypeptide(L)'
;MSHYQFAAAMRGSSFQLEGPCAFDVSEGVISKVSHVDYTTDHIPNRLVMPALSNAHDHGRPLSTSSFGAAGKPLETWLLRLAVMPSVDPYLAACAAFGRSAEGGCASVMMHCTRPQGLDVLVDEVRKVAEAAKTVGIRLTFAVGMRDQNPLVYGDHTGVTGQLGSVERGVVERYFSLPSLTPSEQLQQAEDVASAVDDLDVNIQFGPTGVQWCSDAMLRQIAEASAQTGRRVHMHLLETRYQREWADKQFPKGIVHYLNEIGLLSPRLTLAHCVWARPDELELIAASGTTIAINTSSNLHLRSGLAPVAAMWEAGCKVAMGIDGCALDEDDDALREVRLNTLLHAQPGFADDAIRTRMLTAATTAGRFSLGRESALLEQGDNADWVSLDLTKLNVDDLYEVNSQDLLFARATRRHLDSLVVGGRSIVEQGKLVTLDLEDIHIELRNQYRSALSQRSDLNNAWPAIEQQVAAYYRERLGCC
;
A
#
# COMPACT_ATOMS: atom_id res chain seq x y z
N MET A 1 4.35 27.64 -18.86
CA MET A 1 2.92 27.48 -18.61
C MET A 1 2.41 26.45 -19.59
N SER A 2 1.83 25.36 -19.10
CA SER A 2 1.25 24.29 -19.91
C SER A 2 -0.27 24.39 -19.84
N HIS A 3 -0.97 24.09 -20.94
CA HIS A 3 -2.43 24.15 -21.02
C HIS A 3 -2.98 22.77 -21.34
N TYR A 4 -3.93 22.30 -20.52
CA TYR A 4 -4.57 21.00 -20.66
C TYR A 4 -6.07 21.17 -20.77
N GLN A 5 -6.73 20.40 -21.64
CA GLN A 5 -8.18 20.41 -21.81
C GLN A 5 -8.74 19.00 -21.57
N PHE A 6 -9.92 18.93 -20.93
CA PHE A 6 -10.61 17.69 -20.60
C PHE A 6 -12.10 17.81 -20.87
N ALA A 7 -12.70 16.74 -21.39
CA ALA A 7 -14.14 16.66 -21.62
C ALA A 7 -14.92 16.67 -20.30
N ALA A 8 -14.38 16.03 -19.26
CA ALA A 8 -14.96 16.04 -17.92
C ALA A 8 -13.88 16.00 -16.83
N ALA A 9 -14.19 16.57 -15.67
CA ALA A 9 -13.34 16.58 -14.50
C ALA A 9 -14.14 16.28 -13.23
N MET A 10 -13.59 15.43 -12.36
CA MET A 10 -14.07 15.24 -11.00
C MET A 10 -13.17 16.04 -10.06
N ARG A 11 -13.68 17.13 -9.47
CA ARG A 11 -12.88 18.06 -8.66
C ARG A 11 -13.54 18.40 -7.31
N GLY A 12 -12.75 19.01 -6.44
CA GLY A 12 -13.17 19.42 -5.10
C GLY A 12 -13.46 18.22 -4.18
N SER A 13 -13.80 18.51 -2.92
CA SER A 13 -13.98 17.48 -1.89
C SER A 13 -15.17 16.54 -2.13
N SER A 14 -16.15 16.97 -2.94
CA SER A 14 -17.31 16.16 -3.32
C SER A 14 -17.08 15.32 -4.57
N PHE A 15 -15.97 15.53 -5.30
CA PHE A 15 -15.70 14.92 -6.61
C PHE A 15 -16.85 15.11 -7.59
N GLN A 16 -17.42 16.31 -7.62
CA GLN A 16 -18.52 16.62 -8.54
C GLN A 16 -17.99 16.61 -9.98
N LEU A 17 -18.80 16.04 -10.87
CA LEU A 17 -18.49 15.98 -12.28
C LEU A 17 -18.82 17.31 -12.93
N GLU A 18 -17.81 17.93 -13.54
CA GLU A 18 -17.93 19.21 -14.25
C GLU A 18 -17.21 19.11 -15.60
N GLY A 19 -17.60 19.93 -16.58
CA GLY A 19 -16.84 20.03 -17.82
C GLY A 19 -17.68 20.50 -19.01
N PRO A 20 -17.02 20.80 -20.13
CA PRO A 20 -15.58 20.72 -20.36
C PRO A 20 -14.80 21.78 -19.60
N CYS A 21 -13.52 21.51 -19.38
CA CYS A 21 -12.66 22.40 -18.62
C CYS A 21 -11.22 22.38 -19.11
N ALA A 22 -10.48 23.42 -18.73
CA ALA A 22 -9.06 23.54 -18.97
C ALA A 22 -8.30 23.88 -17.68
N PHE A 23 -7.07 23.38 -17.61
CA PHE A 23 -6.11 23.65 -16.54
C PHE A 23 -4.87 24.32 -17.12
N ASP A 24 -4.55 25.48 -16.57
CA ASP A 24 -3.26 26.12 -16.81
C ASP A 24 -2.29 25.77 -15.68
N VAL A 25 -1.17 25.15 -16.02
CA VAL A 25 -0.14 24.75 -15.05
C VAL A 25 1.10 25.60 -15.19
N SER A 26 1.57 26.12 -14.06
CA SER A 26 2.86 26.81 -13.96
C SER A 26 3.63 26.31 -12.75
N GLU A 27 4.91 26.01 -12.95
CA GLU A 27 5.80 25.56 -11.86
C GLU A 27 5.24 24.36 -11.07
N GLY A 28 4.54 23.47 -11.76
CA GLY A 28 3.95 22.26 -11.15
C GLY A 28 2.66 22.49 -10.35
N VAL A 29 2.10 23.70 -10.40
CA VAL A 29 0.87 24.09 -9.70
C VAL A 29 -0.22 24.47 -10.70
N ILE A 30 -1.48 24.15 -10.40
CA ILE A 30 -2.65 24.59 -11.16
C ILE A 30 -2.85 26.09 -10.91
N SER A 31 -2.41 26.90 -11.87
CA SER A 31 -2.49 28.36 -11.80
C SER A 31 -3.89 28.89 -12.10
N LYS A 32 -4.68 28.14 -12.89
CA LYS A 32 -6.05 28.49 -13.25
C LYS A 32 -6.85 27.26 -13.68
N VAL A 33 -8.13 27.25 -13.33
CA VAL A 33 -9.15 26.35 -13.86
C VAL A 33 -10.20 27.18 -14.59
N SER A 34 -10.57 26.78 -15.82
CA SER A 34 -11.60 27.48 -16.60
C SER A 34 -12.55 26.52 -17.31
N HIS A 35 -13.79 26.95 -17.53
CA HIS A 35 -14.71 26.27 -18.44
C HIS A 35 -14.28 26.46 -19.90
N VAL A 36 -14.56 25.44 -20.72
CA VAL A 36 -14.30 25.46 -22.18
C VAL A 36 -15.60 25.20 -22.91
N ASP A 37 -15.90 26.02 -23.92
CA ASP A 37 -17.07 25.84 -24.77
C ASP A 37 -16.83 24.73 -25.80
N TYR A 38 -17.75 23.76 -25.88
CA TYR A 38 -17.69 22.63 -26.82
C TYR A 38 -17.61 23.03 -28.31
N THR A 39 -17.95 24.27 -28.66
CA THR A 39 -18.18 24.70 -30.04
C THR A 39 -16.93 25.18 -30.77
N THR A 40 -15.81 25.41 -30.08
CA THR A 40 -14.65 26.10 -30.67
C THR A 40 -13.37 25.26 -30.75
N ASP A 41 -13.17 24.27 -29.87
CA ASP A 41 -11.91 23.50 -29.77
C ASP A 41 -12.13 21.98 -29.87
N HIS A 42 -11.15 21.26 -30.44
CA HIS A 42 -11.09 19.80 -30.31
C HIS A 42 -10.64 19.42 -28.89
N ILE A 43 -11.61 19.17 -28.02
CA ILE A 43 -11.36 18.77 -26.64
C ILE A 43 -11.07 17.26 -26.59
N PRO A 44 -9.93 16.83 -26.03
CA PRO A 44 -9.66 15.41 -25.83
C PRO A 44 -10.76 14.75 -25.00
N ASN A 45 -11.28 13.61 -25.47
CA ASN A 45 -12.36 12.87 -24.80
C ASN A 45 -11.85 12.12 -23.56
N ARG A 46 -11.51 12.89 -22.52
CA ARG A 46 -10.85 12.40 -21.30
C ARG A 46 -11.61 12.85 -20.06
N LEU A 47 -11.72 11.94 -19.10
CA LEU A 47 -12.15 12.23 -17.73
C LEU A 47 -10.92 12.43 -16.87
N VAL A 48 -10.80 13.58 -16.18
CA VAL A 48 -9.70 13.84 -15.24
C VAL A 48 -10.19 13.80 -13.79
N MET A 49 -9.36 13.29 -12.89
CA MET A 49 -9.59 13.29 -11.44
C MET A 49 -8.27 13.42 -10.69
N PRO A 50 -8.28 13.81 -9.40
CA PRO A 50 -7.09 13.77 -8.54
C PRO A 50 -6.35 12.46 -8.69
N ALA A 51 -5.02 12.53 -8.83
CA ALA A 51 -4.21 11.33 -8.92
C ALA A 51 -4.33 10.50 -7.63
N LEU A 52 -4.37 9.18 -7.79
CA LEU A 52 -4.58 8.27 -6.68
C LEU A 52 -3.32 8.22 -5.80
N SER A 53 -3.51 7.84 -4.54
CA SER A 53 -2.46 7.68 -3.55
C SER A 53 -2.59 6.31 -2.91
N ASN A 54 -1.59 5.45 -3.12
CA ASN A 54 -1.52 4.14 -2.50
C ASN A 54 -1.01 4.29 -1.06
N ALA A 55 -1.92 4.19 -0.09
CA ALA A 55 -1.63 4.44 1.33
C ALA A 55 -0.85 3.30 2.00
N HIS A 56 -0.74 2.13 1.36
CA HIS A 56 0.02 0.99 1.86
C HIS A 56 0.41 0.05 0.73
N ASP A 57 1.72 -0.15 0.59
CA ASP A 57 2.33 -1.09 -0.34
C ASP A 57 3.64 -1.61 0.26
N HIS A 58 4.24 -2.59 -0.39
CA HIS A 58 5.53 -3.16 -0.01
C HIS A 58 6.58 -3.08 -1.12
N GLY A 59 6.28 -2.47 -2.27
CA GLY A 59 7.21 -2.29 -3.38
C GLY A 59 7.63 -3.62 -4.01
N ARG A 60 6.70 -4.58 -4.14
CA ARG A 60 7.03 -5.93 -4.61
C ARG A 60 7.43 -5.90 -6.08
N PRO A 61 8.61 -6.38 -6.48
CA PRO A 61 9.03 -6.27 -7.88
C PRO A 61 8.30 -7.23 -8.82
N LEU A 62 7.84 -8.38 -8.31
CA LEU A 62 7.22 -9.44 -9.09
C LEU A 62 6.05 -10.08 -8.32
N SER A 63 5.14 -10.68 -9.08
CA SER A 63 4.01 -11.47 -8.60
C SER A 63 4.46 -12.64 -7.71
N THR A 64 3.85 -12.78 -6.54
CA THR A 64 4.26 -13.77 -5.53
C THR A 64 3.87 -15.20 -5.90
N SER A 65 2.86 -15.39 -6.77
CA SER A 65 2.48 -16.68 -7.34
C SER A 65 3.60 -17.33 -8.13
N SER A 66 4.45 -16.53 -8.79
CA SER A 66 5.62 -17.02 -9.53
C SER A 66 6.65 -17.71 -8.63
N PHE A 67 6.55 -17.49 -7.31
CA PHE A 67 7.38 -18.12 -6.29
C PHE A 67 6.59 -19.17 -5.49
N GLY A 68 5.42 -19.60 -5.97
CA GLY A 68 4.59 -20.61 -5.34
C GLY A 68 3.85 -20.12 -4.10
N ALA A 69 3.60 -18.82 -3.96
CA ALA A 69 2.86 -18.24 -2.83
C ALA A 69 1.33 -18.16 -3.06
N ALA A 70 0.84 -18.52 -4.25
CA ALA A 70 -0.58 -18.40 -4.59
C ALA A 70 -1.51 -19.18 -3.64
N GLY A 71 -2.63 -18.54 -3.28
CA GLY A 71 -3.72 -19.17 -2.54
C GLY A 71 -3.41 -19.54 -1.09
N LYS A 72 -2.34 -18.99 -0.51
CA LYS A 72 -1.91 -19.23 0.88
C LYS A 72 -2.53 -18.20 1.83
N PRO A 73 -2.85 -18.57 3.08
CA PRO A 73 -3.12 -17.59 4.13
C PRO A 73 -1.84 -16.79 4.45
N LEU A 74 -2.00 -15.57 4.97
CA LEU A 74 -0.87 -14.67 5.31
C LEU A 74 0.28 -15.40 6.01
N GLU A 75 0.00 -16.21 7.03
CA GLU A 75 1.01 -16.78 7.90
C GLU A 75 1.94 -17.77 7.17
N THR A 76 1.46 -18.47 6.14
CA THR A 76 2.33 -19.29 5.29
C THR A 76 2.79 -18.54 4.04
N TRP A 77 2.00 -17.60 3.53
CA TRP A 77 2.37 -16.73 2.41
C TRP A 77 3.62 -15.93 2.73
N LEU A 78 3.67 -15.26 3.89
CA LEU A 78 4.78 -14.40 4.30
C LEU A 78 6.09 -15.18 4.39
N LEU A 79 6.05 -16.38 4.99
CA LEU A 79 7.20 -17.28 5.07
C LEU A 79 7.63 -17.77 3.68
N ARG A 80 6.68 -18.02 2.78
CA ARG A 80 6.96 -18.47 1.41
C ARG A 80 7.76 -17.42 0.62
N LEU A 81 7.55 -16.13 0.89
CA LEU A 81 8.30 -15.05 0.23
C LEU A 81 9.81 -15.12 0.47
N ALA A 82 10.28 -15.87 1.47
CA ALA A 82 11.72 -16.09 1.67
C ALA A 82 12.40 -16.82 0.48
N VAL A 83 11.62 -17.46 -0.40
CA VAL A 83 12.09 -18.04 -1.67
C VAL A 83 12.48 -16.98 -2.70
N MET A 84 11.99 -15.74 -2.58
CA MET A 84 12.40 -14.65 -3.47
C MET A 84 13.84 -14.24 -3.14
N PRO A 85 14.84 -14.50 -4.01
CA PRO A 85 16.21 -14.07 -3.76
C PRO A 85 16.33 -12.54 -3.80
N SER A 86 17.45 -12.05 -3.30
CA SER A 86 17.84 -10.65 -3.36
C SER A 86 18.15 -10.25 -4.80
N VAL A 87 17.69 -9.06 -5.19
CA VAL A 87 17.93 -8.44 -6.51
C VAL A 87 18.29 -6.98 -6.32
N ASP A 88 18.68 -6.31 -7.40
CA ASP A 88 19.00 -4.88 -7.34
C ASP A 88 17.81 -4.06 -6.79
N PRO A 89 17.99 -3.30 -5.67
CA PRO A 89 16.89 -2.56 -5.06
C PRO A 89 16.31 -1.45 -5.93
N TYR A 90 17.14 -0.79 -6.74
CA TYR A 90 16.70 0.27 -7.64
C TYR A 90 15.79 -0.31 -8.73
N LEU A 91 16.19 -1.42 -9.37
CA LEU A 91 15.36 -2.08 -10.37
C LEU A 91 14.07 -2.61 -9.75
N ALA A 92 14.15 -3.21 -8.56
CA ALA A 92 12.97 -3.73 -7.86
C ALA A 92 11.95 -2.63 -7.56
N ALA A 93 12.42 -1.48 -7.08
CA ALA A 93 11.60 -0.30 -6.82
C ALA A 93 11.04 0.31 -8.12
N CYS A 94 11.86 0.45 -9.18
CA CYS A 94 11.38 0.91 -10.49
C CYS A 94 10.22 0.05 -11.02
N ALA A 95 10.32 -1.27 -10.88
CA ALA A 95 9.28 -2.18 -11.31
C ALA A 95 7.95 -1.96 -10.57
N ALA A 96 8.00 -1.83 -9.23
CA ALA A 96 6.80 -1.63 -8.42
C ALA A 96 6.19 -0.24 -8.60
N PHE A 97 7.03 0.80 -8.58
CA PHE A 97 6.59 2.18 -8.72
C PHE A 97 6.11 2.49 -10.14
N GLY A 98 6.74 1.90 -11.16
CA GLY A 98 6.29 2.00 -12.55
C GLY A 98 4.90 1.40 -12.74
N ARG A 99 4.64 0.20 -12.20
CA ARG A 99 3.29 -0.39 -12.22
C ARG A 99 2.27 0.43 -11.45
N SER A 100 2.64 0.95 -10.28
CA SER A 100 1.77 1.84 -9.51
C SER A 100 1.40 3.11 -10.29
N ALA A 101 2.37 3.69 -11.02
CA ALA A 101 2.13 4.85 -11.89
C ALA A 101 1.20 4.49 -13.06
N GLU A 102 1.42 3.35 -13.73
CA GLU A 102 0.50 2.82 -14.75
C GLU A 102 -0.89 2.46 -14.19
N GLY A 103 -1.00 2.23 -12.88
CA GLY A 103 -2.25 2.06 -12.14
C GLY A 103 -2.93 3.36 -11.73
N GLY A 104 -2.30 4.52 -11.96
CA GLY A 104 -2.84 5.85 -11.67
C GLY A 104 -2.41 6.47 -10.34
N CYS A 105 -1.43 5.87 -9.64
CA CYS A 105 -0.92 6.41 -8.38
C CYS A 105 0.18 7.45 -8.61
N ALA A 106 0.00 8.67 -8.08
CA ALA A 106 1.04 9.69 -8.01
C ALA A 106 1.92 9.57 -6.75
N SER A 107 1.43 8.88 -5.72
CA SER A 107 2.14 8.70 -4.46
C SER A 107 1.93 7.31 -3.87
N VAL A 108 2.97 6.78 -3.23
CA VAL A 108 3.01 5.40 -2.72
C VAL A 108 3.67 5.36 -1.34
N MET A 109 3.02 4.69 -0.38
CA MET A 109 3.68 4.16 0.82
C MET A 109 4.41 2.87 0.45
N MET A 110 5.70 2.78 0.74
CA MET A 110 6.41 1.51 0.81
C MET A 110 6.72 1.20 2.28
N HIS A 111 5.96 0.27 2.86
CA HIS A 111 6.27 -0.32 4.15
C HIS A 111 7.28 -1.45 3.95
N CYS A 112 8.57 -1.14 4.11
CA CYS A 112 9.62 -2.11 3.84
C CYS A 112 9.74 -3.13 4.96
N THR A 113 9.08 -4.28 4.80
CA THR A 113 9.15 -5.41 5.73
C THR A 113 10.27 -6.39 5.40
N ARG A 114 10.84 -6.29 4.19
CA ARG A 114 11.95 -7.11 3.71
C ARG A 114 12.82 -6.29 2.75
N PRO A 115 13.97 -5.79 3.18
CA PRO A 115 14.97 -5.26 2.25
C PRO A 115 15.50 -6.38 1.35
N GLN A 116 16.02 -6.02 0.18
CA GLN A 116 16.75 -6.93 -0.70
C GLN A 116 18.01 -7.46 -0.03
N GLY A 117 18.70 -6.62 0.75
CA GLY A 117 19.86 -7.02 1.54
C GLY A 117 21.12 -7.26 0.70
N LEU A 118 21.22 -6.64 -0.49
CA LEU A 118 22.46 -6.58 -1.27
C LEU A 118 23.38 -5.44 -0.80
N ASP A 119 22.81 -4.42 -0.16
CA ASP A 119 23.51 -3.27 0.41
C ASP A 119 23.17 -3.11 1.90
N VAL A 120 23.86 -2.19 2.59
CA VAL A 120 23.37 -1.72 3.88
C VAL A 120 22.07 -0.93 3.69
N LEU A 121 21.17 -0.97 4.68
CA LEU A 121 19.81 -0.43 4.52
C LEU A 121 19.79 1.02 4.04
N VAL A 122 20.72 1.86 4.50
CA VAL A 122 20.83 3.26 4.10
C VAL A 122 21.02 3.41 2.59
N ASP A 123 21.98 2.68 2.02
CA ASP A 123 22.26 2.71 0.58
C ASP A 123 21.12 2.10 -0.23
N GLU A 124 20.51 1.03 0.30
CA GLU A 124 19.34 0.42 -0.31
C GLU A 124 18.16 1.39 -0.39
N VAL A 125 17.84 2.10 0.69
CA VAL A 125 16.74 3.07 0.71
C VAL A 125 17.04 4.26 -0.19
N ARG A 126 18.30 4.72 -0.29
CA ARG A 126 18.68 5.73 -1.28
C ARG A 126 18.39 5.25 -2.72
N LYS A 127 18.73 4.01 -3.07
CA LYS A 127 18.38 3.42 -4.38
C LYS A 127 16.87 3.37 -4.61
N VAL A 128 16.08 3.02 -3.59
CA VAL A 128 14.61 3.04 -3.66
C VAL A 128 14.07 4.46 -3.88
N ALA A 129 14.61 5.45 -3.15
CA ALA A 129 14.24 6.86 -3.28
C ALA A 129 14.59 7.41 -4.67
N GLU A 130 15.76 7.07 -5.20
CA GLU A 130 16.18 7.40 -6.56
C GLU A 130 15.27 6.77 -7.61
N ALA A 131 14.86 5.51 -7.41
CA ALA A 131 13.89 4.86 -8.29
C ALA A 131 12.54 5.59 -8.32
N ALA A 132 12.03 6.03 -7.16
CA ALA A 132 10.81 6.84 -7.11
C ALA A 132 10.95 8.17 -7.87
N LYS A 133 12.11 8.84 -7.74
CA LYS A 133 12.45 10.05 -8.49
C LYS A 133 12.52 9.79 -10.00
N THR A 134 13.15 8.69 -10.43
CA THR A 134 13.24 8.29 -11.84
C THR A 134 11.87 8.02 -12.42
N VAL A 135 11.07 7.19 -11.76
CA VAL A 135 9.68 6.93 -12.18
C VAL A 135 8.88 8.22 -12.20
N GLY A 136 9.12 9.11 -11.24
CA GLY A 136 8.50 10.42 -11.13
C GLY A 136 7.29 10.45 -10.20
N ILE A 137 7.16 9.48 -9.30
CA ILE A 137 6.14 9.45 -8.24
C ILE A 137 6.71 9.95 -6.91
N ARG A 138 5.80 10.24 -5.97
CA ARG A 138 6.13 10.68 -4.63
C ARG A 138 6.17 9.51 -3.64
N LEU A 139 7.34 9.25 -3.05
CA LEU A 139 7.53 8.13 -2.13
C LEU A 139 7.31 8.54 -0.67
N THR A 140 6.71 7.65 0.10
CA THR A 140 6.83 7.62 1.55
C THR A 140 7.33 6.24 1.93
N PHE A 141 8.36 6.17 2.75
CA PHE A 141 9.03 4.93 3.10
C PHE A 141 8.95 4.70 4.60
N ALA A 142 8.32 3.60 5.02
CA ALA A 142 8.33 3.19 6.41
C ALA A 142 9.47 2.18 6.64
N VAL A 143 10.43 2.57 7.48
CA VAL A 143 11.59 1.74 7.83
C VAL A 143 11.10 0.57 8.69
N GLY A 144 11.23 -0.65 8.18
CA GLY A 144 10.75 -1.85 8.86
C GLY A 144 11.44 -2.06 10.21
N MET A 145 10.64 -2.18 11.26
CA MET A 145 11.13 -2.42 12.62
C MET A 145 10.50 -3.68 13.21
N ARG A 146 11.33 -4.52 13.83
CA ARG A 146 10.94 -5.72 14.58
C ARG A 146 12.11 -6.24 15.40
N ASP A 147 11.84 -6.70 16.62
CA ASP A 147 12.81 -7.38 17.49
C ASP A 147 12.36 -8.78 17.90
N GLN A 148 11.28 -9.28 17.31
CA GLN A 148 10.80 -10.66 17.43
C GLN A 148 10.54 -11.25 16.04
N ASN A 149 11.10 -12.44 15.79
CA ASN A 149 10.96 -13.16 14.52
C ASN A 149 10.39 -14.56 14.75
N PRO A 150 9.16 -14.72 15.26
CA PRO A 150 8.65 -16.03 15.52
C PRO A 150 8.13 -16.65 14.20
N LEU A 151 8.38 -17.95 14.00
CA LEU A 151 7.86 -18.71 12.85
C LEU A 151 6.33 -18.77 12.84
N VAL A 152 5.72 -18.71 14.04
CA VAL A 152 4.27 -18.68 14.28
C VAL A 152 3.96 -17.70 15.41
N TYR A 153 2.70 -17.29 15.61
CA TYR A 153 2.35 -16.34 16.67
C TYR A 153 2.42 -16.96 18.09
N GLY A 154 3.62 -16.93 18.67
CA GLY A 154 3.95 -17.41 20.01
C GLY A 154 5.16 -18.34 20.01
N ASP A 155 5.20 -19.26 20.98
CA ASP A 155 6.23 -20.29 21.03
C ASP A 155 6.12 -21.23 19.80
N HIS A 156 7.23 -21.38 19.09
CA HIS A 156 7.36 -22.20 17.88
C HIS A 156 8.19 -23.47 18.10
N THR A 157 8.62 -23.77 19.33
CA THR A 157 9.37 -25.00 19.67
C THR A 157 8.61 -26.27 19.32
N GLY A 158 7.29 -26.29 19.51
CA GLY A 158 6.42 -27.40 19.12
C GLY A 158 6.35 -27.61 17.60
N VAL A 159 6.45 -26.53 16.82
CA VAL A 159 6.46 -26.60 15.34
C VAL A 159 7.81 -27.12 14.86
N THR A 160 8.91 -26.57 15.38
CA THR A 160 10.26 -26.98 14.97
C THR A 160 10.62 -28.38 15.47
N GLY A 161 10.10 -28.81 16.62
CA GLY A 161 10.32 -30.16 17.15
C GLY A 161 9.74 -31.28 16.28
N GLN A 162 8.74 -30.99 15.44
CA GLN A 162 8.14 -31.94 14.49
C GLN A 162 8.87 -31.99 13.14
N LEU A 163 9.84 -31.08 12.92
CA LEU A 163 10.61 -31.03 11.68
C LEU A 163 11.86 -31.92 11.74
N GLY A 164 12.23 -32.49 10.58
CA GLY A 164 13.49 -33.18 10.40
C GLY A 164 14.70 -32.26 10.60
N SER A 165 15.89 -32.83 10.72
CA SER A 165 17.12 -32.04 10.95
C SER A 165 17.43 -31.08 9.79
N VAL A 166 17.11 -31.49 8.56
CA VAL A 166 17.31 -30.66 7.36
C VAL A 166 16.39 -29.45 7.39
N GLU A 167 15.10 -29.65 7.62
CA GLU A 167 14.09 -28.59 7.66
C GLU A 167 14.34 -27.62 8.82
N ARG A 168 14.74 -28.13 9.99
CA ARG A 168 15.13 -27.28 11.13
C ARG A 168 16.30 -26.36 10.79
N GLY A 169 17.35 -26.89 10.14
CA GLY A 169 18.48 -26.08 9.71
C GLY A 169 18.11 -24.99 8.69
N VAL A 170 17.09 -25.26 7.84
CA VAL A 170 16.52 -24.25 6.94
C VAL A 170 15.77 -23.17 7.73
N VAL A 171 14.94 -23.57 8.72
CA VAL A 171 14.20 -22.62 9.55
C VAL A 171 15.16 -21.67 10.29
N GLU A 172 16.20 -22.22 10.93
CA GLU A 172 17.20 -21.43 11.65
C GLU A 172 17.90 -20.40 10.74
N ARG A 173 18.24 -20.81 9.51
CA ARG A 173 18.94 -19.97 8.54
C ARG A 173 18.10 -18.79 8.04
N TYR A 174 16.81 -19.01 7.78
CA TYR A 174 15.96 -18.01 7.10
C TYR A 174 15.05 -17.24 8.03
N PHE A 175 14.66 -17.81 9.17
CA PHE A 175 13.63 -17.25 10.04
C PHE A 175 14.10 -16.94 11.46
N SER A 176 15.30 -17.39 11.87
CA SER A 176 15.87 -17.14 13.21
C SER A 176 17.02 -16.13 13.20
N LEU A 177 16.97 -15.14 12.30
CA LEU A 177 18.00 -14.11 12.20
C LEU A 177 18.00 -13.19 13.43
N PRO A 178 19.19 -12.79 13.93
CA PRO A 178 19.30 -11.85 15.03
C PRO A 178 18.68 -10.51 14.64
N SER A 179 18.06 -9.85 15.61
CA SER A 179 17.45 -8.52 15.43
C SER A 179 18.28 -7.47 16.14
N LEU A 180 18.33 -6.27 15.55
CA LEU A 180 18.85 -5.08 16.22
C LEU A 180 18.00 -4.75 17.45
N THR A 181 18.59 -4.09 18.44
CA THR A 181 17.85 -3.56 19.58
C THR A 181 16.87 -2.45 19.15
N PRO A 182 15.82 -2.15 19.94
CA PRO A 182 14.92 -1.05 19.62
C PRO A 182 15.61 0.29 19.35
N SER A 183 16.62 0.65 20.15
CA SER A 183 17.33 1.91 20.00
C SER A 183 18.22 1.95 18.75
N GLU A 184 18.84 0.83 18.37
CA GLU A 184 19.59 0.72 17.11
C GLU A 184 18.67 0.85 15.88
N GLN A 185 17.45 0.30 15.93
CA GLN A 185 16.48 0.43 14.84
C GLN A 185 15.94 1.86 14.73
N LEU A 186 15.74 2.55 15.85
CA LEU A 186 15.39 3.97 15.85
C LEU A 186 16.51 4.81 15.22
N GLN A 187 17.77 4.56 15.60
CA GLN A 187 18.92 5.23 14.99
C GLN A 187 19.01 4.93 13.50
N GLN A 188 18.79 3.69 13.09
CA GLN A 188 18.78 3.31 11.67
C GLN A 188 17.72 4.07 10.87
N ALA A 189 16.55 4.35 11.46
CA ALA A 189 15.52 5.17 10.80
C ALA A 189 15.96 6.64 10.65
N GLU A 190 16.69 7.21 11.61
CA GLU A 190 17.28 8.54 11.48
C GLU A 190 18.42 8.59 10.44
N ASP A 191 19.25 7.55 10.38
CA ASP A 191 20.32 7.43 9.40
C ASP A 191 19.75 7.34 7.98
N VAL A 192 18.69 6.55 7.79
CA VAL A 192 17.94 6.48 6.53
C VAL A 192 17.34 7.84 6.16
N ALA A 193 16.71 8.54 7.11
CA ALA A 193 16.14 9.86 6.86
C ALA A 193 17.20 10.89 6.46
N SER A 194 18.36 10.86 7.11
CA SER A 194 19.48 11.75 6.79
C SER A 194 20.08 11.45 5.42
N ALA A 195 20.09 10.17 5.02
CA ALA A 195 20.70 9.76 3.76
C ALA A 195 19.86 10.05 2.52
N VAL A 196 18.60 10.48 2.66
CA VAL A 196 17.71 10.84 1.55
C VAL A 196 17.12 12.25 1.70
N ASP A 197 17.72 13.09 2.54
CA ASP A 197 17.24 14.45 2.82
C ASP A 197 17.24 15.37 1.59
N ASP A 198 18.06 15.06 0.59
CA ASP A 198 18.15 15.73 -0.71
C ASP A 198 17.08 15.27 -1.72
N LEU A 199 16.22 14.32 -1.34
CA LEU A 199 15.18 13.73 -2.19
C LEU A 199 13.78 13.99 -1.60
N ASP A 200 12.75 14.06 -2.46
CA ASP A 200 11.34 14.20 -2.04
C ASP A 200 10.78 12.86 -1.53
N VAL A 201 11.23 12.44 -0.34
CA VAL A 201 10.79 11.22 0.33
C VAL A 201 10.44 11.50 1.79
N ASN A 202 9.25 11.07 2.21
CA ASN A 202 8.88 11.08 3.62
C ASN A 202 9.30 9.77 4.30
N ILE A 203 10.08 9.84 5.38
CA ILE A 203 10.47 8.67 6.18
C ILE A 203 9.55 8.52 7.40
N GLN A 204 9.06 7.31 7.62
CA GLN A 204 8.22 6.93 8.76
C GLN A 204 8.85 5.78 9.55
N PHE A 205 8.51 5.67 10.83
CA PHE A 205 8.76 4.45 11.59
C PHE A 205 7.81 3.36 11.11
N GLY A 206 8.32 2.15 10.87
CA GLY A 206 7.56 1.05 10.30
C GLY A 206 7.54 -0.21 11.15
N PRO A 207 7.06 -0.19 12.42
CA PRO A 207 6.89 -1.43 13.18
C PRO A 207 6.08 -2.43 12.34
N THR A 208 6.63 -3.63 12.16
CA THR A 208 6.08 -4.61 11.21
C THR A 208 4.69 -5.05 11.65
N GLY A 209 4.46 -5.13 12.95
CA GLY A 209 3.17 -5.49 13.54
C GLY A 209 3.40 -5.82 15.01
N VAL A 210 2.34 -5.72 15.80
CA VAL A 210 2.40 -5.89 17.26
C VAL A 210 2.96 -7.25 17.69
N GLN A 211 2.75 -8.29 16.89
CA GLN A 211 3.25 -9.65 17.10
C GLN A 211 4.74 -9.86 16.81
N TRP A 212 5.40 -8.87 16.21
CA TRP A 212 6.82 -8.89 15.88
C TRP A 212 7.64 -7.85 16.66
N CYS A 213 6.99 -7.10 17.54
CA CYS A 213 7.62 -6.03 18.32
C CYS A 213 7.39 -6.28 19.81
N SER A 214 8.47 -6.22 20.60
CA SER A 214 8.37 -6.22 22.05
C SER A 214 7.64 -4.97 22.57
N ASP A 215 7.17 -5.05 23.83
CA ASP A 215 6.61 -3.88 24.53
C ASP A 215 7.63 -2.72 24.55
N ALA A 216 8.91 -3.02 24.80
CA ALA A 216 9.98 -2.03 24.78
C ALA A 216 10.13 -1.35 23.42
N MET A 217 10.05 -2.11 22.32
CA MET A 217 10.08 -1.54 20.97
C MET A 217 8.90 -0.62 20.70
N LEU A 218 7.67 -1.08 20.97
CA LEU A 218 6.46 -0.29 20.71
C LEU A 218 6.44 1.01 21.53
N ARG A 219 6.84 0.96 22.80
CA ARG A 219 6.93 2.15 23.67
C ARG A 219 7.99 3.14 23.17
N GLN A 220 9.18 2.66 22.81
CA GLN A 220 10.23 3.53 22.29
C GLN A 220 9.83 4.18 20.95
N ILE A 221 9.14 3.46 20.05
CA ILE A 221 8.60 4.04 18.82
C ILE A 221 7.54 5.10 19.13
N ALA A 222 6.63 4.83 20.08
CA ALA A 222 5.60 5.79 20.48
C ALA A 222 6.21 7.08 21.04
N GLU A 223 7.20 6.95 21.93
CA GLU A 223 7.94 8.09 22.50
C GLU A 223 8.71 8.87 21.42
N ALA A 224 9.47 8.18 20.56
CA ALA A 224 10.24 8.81 19.49
C ALA A 224 9.32 9.53 18.48
N SER A 225 8.19 8.93 18.10
CA SER A 225 7.19 9.57 17.24
C SER A 225 6.59 10.81 17.90
N ALA A 226 6.28 10.76 19.19
CA ALA A 226 5.74 11.90 19.92
C ALA A 226 6.75 13.06 20.04
N GLN A 227 8.03 12.75 20.25
CA GLN A 227 9.10 13.74 20.40
C GLN A 227 9.48 14.40 19.07
N THR A 228 9.56 13.62 17.99
CA THR A 228 10.06 14.09 16.69
C THR A 228 8.95 14.53 15.73
N GLY A 229 7.70 14.15 16.00
CA GLY A 229 6.59 14.32 15.07
C GLY A 229 6.59 13.31 13.91
N ARG A 230 7.59 12.43 13.81
CA ARG A 230 7.69 11.43 12.74
C ARG A 230 6.50 10.47 12.80
N ARG A 231 5.93 10.22 11.61
CA ARG A 231 4.78 9.34 11.44
C ARG A 231 5.15 7.88 11.61
N VAL A 232 4.15 7.07 11.92
CA VAL A 232 4.27 5.62 12.12
C VAL A 232 3.31 4.90 11.17
N HIS A 233 3.77 3.85 10.51
CA HIS A 233 2.94 2.97 9.69
C HIS A 233 3.08 1.52 10.18
N MET A 234 1.96 0.88 10.55
CA MET A 234 1.98 -0.43 11.21
C MET A 234 0.84 -1.34 10.73
N HIS A 235 1.08 -2.64 10.58
CA HIS A 235 0.01 -3.62 10.38
C HIS A 235 -0.70 -3.91 11.70
N LEU A 236 -2.03 -4.02 11.69
CA LEU A 236 -2.79 -4.36 12.88
C LEU A 236 -4.03 -5.20 12.56
N LEU A 237 -4.18 -6.30 13.29
CA LEU A 237 -5.38 -7.16 13.28
C LEU A 237 -5.81 -7.56 11.86
N GLU A 238 -4.85 -7.94 11.03
CA GLU A 238 -5.09 -8.34 9.64
C GLU A 238 -5.80 -9.69 9.57
N THR A 239 -5.37 -10.68 10.38
CA THR A 239 -5.93 -12.03 10.34
C THR A 239 -6.60 -12.42 11.64
N ARG A 240 -7.47 -13.44 11.56
CA ARG A 240 -8.10 -14.03 12.75
C ARG A 240 -7.06 -14.55 13.75
N TYR A 241 -5.93 -15.08 13.25
CA TYR A 241 -4.85 -15.59 14.08
C TYR A 241 -4.13 -14.46 14.81
N GLN A 242 -3.91 -13.31 14.15
CA GLN A 242 -3.41 -12.11 14.83
C GLN A 242 -4.38 -11.64 15.92
N ARG A 243 -5.69 -11.69 15.65
CA ARG A 243 -6.70 -11.33 16.67
C ARG A 243 -6.65 -12.25 17.89
N GLU A 244 -6.66 -13.55 17.67
CA GLU A 244 -6.61 -14.54 18.76
C GLU A 244 -5.34 -14.39 19.60
N TRP A 245 -4.20 -14.18 18.93
CA TRP A 245 -2.94 -13.90 19.61
C TRP A 245 -3.02 -12.60 20.43
N ALA A 246 -3.56 -11.53 19.84
CA ALA A 246 -3.67 -10.22 20.49
C ALA A 246 -4.56 -10.27 21.74
N ASP A 247 -5.69 -10.98 21.69
CA ASP A 247 -6.59 -11.14 22.85
C ASP A 247 -5.89 -11.88 24.02
N LYS A 248 -5.00 -12.83 23.71
CA LYS A 248 -4.22 -13.56 24.72
C LYS A 248 -3.10 -12.71 25.31
N GLN A 249 -2.36 -11.97 24.48
CA GLN A 249 -1.23 -11.15 24.93
C GLN A 249 -1.68 -9.85 25.60
N PHE A 250 -2.81 -9.29 25.18
CA PHE A 250 -3.37 -8.04 25.67
C PHE A 250 -4.81 -8.27 26.14
N PRO A 251 -5.04 -8.83 27.35
CA PRO A 251 -6.39 -9.12 27.85
C PRO A 251 -7.30 -7.90 27.99
N LYS A 252 -6.72 -6.69 28.03
CA LYS A 252 -7.43 -5.41 28.04
C LYS A 252 -7.70 -4.85 26.64
N GLY A 253 -7.30 -5.56 25.58
CA GLY A 253 -7.38 -5.13 24.18
C GLY A 253 -6.08 -4.50 23.68
N ILE A 254 -5.62 -4.94 22.51
CA ILE A 254 -4.39 -4.41 21.89
C ILE A 254 -4.53 -2.91 21.56
N VAL A 255 -5.68 -2.48 21.08
CA VAL A 255 -5.93 -1.07 20.72
C VAL A 255 -5.91 -0.18 21.96
N HIS A 256 -6.47 -0.65 23.09
CA HIS A 256 -6.34 0.05 24.37
C HIS A 256 -4.88 0.18 24.83
N TYR A 257 -4.08 -0.87 24.66
CA TYR A 257 -2.64 -0.80 24.96
C TYR A 257 -1.92 0.22 24.05
N LEU A 258 -2.18 0.22 22.74
CA LEU A 258 -1.60 1.22 21.82
C LEU A 258 -1.98 2.65 22.19
N ASN A 259 -3.17 2.86 22.75
CA ASN A 259 -3.60 4.16 23.28
C ASN A 259 -2.86 4.51 24.59
N GLU A 260 -2.73 3.55 25.50
CA GLU A 260 -2.04 3.72 26.79
C GLU A 260 -0.58 4.16 26.60
N ILE A 261 0.12 3.57 25.64
CA ILE A 261 1.52 3.94 25.33
C ILE A 261 1.64 5.21 24.49
N GLY A 262 0.53 5.82 24.07
CA GLY A 262 0.49 7.03 23.26
C GLY A 262 0.81 6.84 21.77
N LEU A 263 0.79 5.59 21.27
CA LEU A 263 1.03 5.32 19.85
C LEU A 263 -0.18 5.69 18.99
N LEU A 264 -1.40 5.39 19.46
CA LEU A 264 -2.63 5.85 18.81
C LEU A 264 -2.69 7.38 18.83
N SER A 265 -2.55 7.96 17.65
CA SER A 265 -2.43 9.41 17.45
C SER A 265 -2.68 9.77 15.98
N PRO A 266 -2.75 11.06 15.62
CA PRO A 266 -2.83 11.48 14.23
C PRO A 266 -1.58 11.17 13.39
N ARG A 267 -0.48 10.75 14.03
CA ARG A 267 0.78 10.35 13.39
C ARG A 267 0.79 8.88 12.97
N LEU A 268 -0.16 8.07 13.45
CA LEU A 268 -0.22 6.64 13.17
C LEU A 268 -1.15 6.33 11.99
N THR A 269 -0.67 5.46 11.11
CA THR A 269 -1.48 4.76 10.10
C THR A 269 -1.46 3.26 10.40
N LEU A 270 -2.64 2.67 10.49
CA LEU A 270 -2.84 1.24 10.73
C LEU A 270 -3.30 0.56 9.44
N ALA A 271 -2.49 -0.37 8.92
CA ALA A 271 -2.88 -1.19 7.78
C ALA A 271 -3.84 -2.31 8.22
N HIS A 272 -4.80 -2.63 7.36
CA HIS A 272 -5.79 -3.71 7.46
C HIS A 272 -6.95 -3.47 8.45
N CYS A 273 -6.71 -3.63 9.75
CA CYS A 273 -7.75 -3.59 10.80
C CYS A 273 -8.97 -4.49 10.51
N VAL A 274 -8.76 -5.65 9.87
CA VAL A 274 -9.83 -6.56 9.45
C VAL A 274 -10.64 -7.09 10.63
N TRP A 275 -9.95 -7.37 11.74
CA TRP A 275 -10.53 -7.96 12.95
C TRP A 275 -10.66 -6.97 14.11
N ALA A 276 -10.72 -5.67 13.81
CA ALA A 276 -11.02 -4.62 14.79
C ALA A 276 -12.49 -4.69 15.23
N ARG A 277 -12.74 -4.51 16.54
CA ARG A 277 -14.08 -4.49 17.14
C ARG A 277 -14.64 -3.07 17.23
N PRO A 278 -15.97 -2.89 17.38
CA PRO A 278 -16.59 -1.57 17.43
C PRO A 278 -15.98 -0.60 18.46
N ASP A 279 -15.70 -1.08 19.68
CA ASP A 279 -15.05 -0.29 20.74
C ASP A 279 -13.61 0.12 20.38
N GLU A 280 -12.89 -0.76 19.68
CA GLU A 280 -11.55 -0.48 19.18
C GLU A 280 -11.60 0.56 18.04
N LEU A 281 -12.61 0.51 17.18
CA LEU A 281 -12.83 1.50 16.12
C LEU A 281 -13.16 2.89 16.68
N GLU A 282 -13.99 2.97 17.72
CA GLU A 282 -14.26 4.23 18.43
C GLU A 282 -12.98 4.86 18.98
N LEU A 283 -12.09 4.05 19.56
CA LEU A 283 -10.81 4.53 20.09
C LEU A 283 -9.84 4.98 18.99
N ILE A 284 -9.79 4.25 17.86
CA ILE A 284 -9.01 4.63 16.68
C ILE A 284 -9.52 5.96 16.08
N ALA A 285 -10.83 6.14 16.01
CA ALA A 285 -11.44 7.39 15.55
C ALA A 285 -11.11 8.55 16.49
N ALA A 286 -11.28 8.36 17.80
CA ALA A 286 -11.03 9.38 18.81
C ALA A 286 -9.57 9.84 18.86
N SER A 287 -8.60 8.96 18.54
CA SER A 287 -7.18 9.30 18.50
C SER A 287 -6.75 10.06 17.23
N GLY A 288 -7.61 10.09 16.21
CA GLY A 288 -7.30 10.65 14.89
C GLY A 288 -6.37 9.77 14.04
N THR A 289 -6.14 8.51 14.44
CA THR A 289 -5.39 7.53 13.68
C THR A 289 -6.07 7.22 12.34
N THR A 290 -5.26 6.99 11.30
CA THR A 290 -5.76 6.62 9.97
C THR A 290 -5.74 5.11 9.80
N ILE A 291 -6.78 4.53 9.19
CA ILE A 291 -6.79 3.12 8.79
C ILE A 291 -6.54 3.05 7.28
N ALA A 292 -5.53 2.31 6.83
CA ALA A 292 -5.34 1.96 5.43
C ALA A 292 -5.99 0.59 5.15
N ILE A 293 -7.09 0.59 4.39
CA ILE A 293 -7.77 -0.65 3.99
C ILE A 293 -7.08 -1.25 2.75
N ASN A 294 -6.84 -2.56 2.78
CA ASN A 294 -6.09 -3.30 1.76
C ASN A 294 -6.95 -4.46 1.23
N THR A 295 -8.07 -4.14 0.61
CA THR A 295 -9.18 -5.08 0.46
C THR A 295 -8.85 -6.24 -0.47
N SER A 296 -8.24 -5.99 -1.62
CA SER A 296 -7.79 -7.09 -2.49
C SER A 296 -6.80 -8.01 -1.80
N SER A 297 -5.82 -7.46 -1.07
CA SER A 297 -4.83 -8.25 -0.33
C SER A 297 -5.48 -9.10 0.75
N ASN A 298 -6.38 -8.51 1.54
CA ASN A 298 -7.11 -9.22 2.58
C ASN A 298 -7.88 -10.42 2.02
N LEU A 299 -8.47 -10.29 0.83
CA LEU A 299 -9.14 -11.39 0.13
C LEU A 299 -8.13 -12.42 -0.41
N HIS A 300 -7.05 -11.95 -1.04
CA HIS A 300 -5.99 -12.80 -1.61
C HIS A 300 -5.36 -13.71 -0.54
N LEU A 301 -5.09 -13.14 0.64
CA LEU A 301 -4.43 -13.80 1.78
C LEU A 301 -5.41 -14.46 2.75
N ARG A 302 -6.71 -14.52 2.41
CA ARG A 302 -7.76 -15.12 3.24
C ARG A 302 -7.83 -14.52 4.66
N SER A 303 -7.45 -13.25 4.78
CA SER A 303 -7.42 -12.49 6.04
C SER A 303 -8.83 -12.13 6.52
N GLY A 304 -9.73 -11.82 5.57
CA GLY A 304 -11.14 -11.50 5.83
C GLY A 304 -11.60 -10.24 5.08
N LEU A 305 -12.71 -9.66 5.52
CA LEU A 305 -13.23 -8.38 5.00
C LEU A 305 -13.21 -7.35 6.14
N ALA A 306 -12.55 -6.22 5.92
CA ALA A 306 -12.51 -5.15 6.91
C ALA A 306 -13.91 -4.54 7.13
N PRO A 307 -14.28 -4.19 8.38
CA PRO A 307 -15.59 -3.63 8.71
C PRO A 307 -15.72 -2.14 8.33
N VAL A 308 -15.50 -1.80 7.06
CA VAL A 308 -15.37 -0.41 6.58
C VAL A 308 -16.60 0.45 6.87
N ALA A 309 -17.82 -0.12 6.76
CA ALA A 309 -19.04 0.59 7.14
C ALA A 309 -19.01 1.02 8.62
N ALA A 310 -18.64 0.10 9.52
CA ALA A 310 -18.49 0.40 10.94
C ALA A 310 -17.33 1.36 11.22
N MET A 311 -16.24 1.30 10.44
CA MET A 311 -15.15 2.28 10.54
C MET A 311 -15.66 3.70 10.28
N TRP A 312 -16.46 3.90 9.23
CA TRP A 312 -17.03 5.22 8.95
C TRP A 312 -18.10 5.66 9.92
N GLU A 313 -18.95 4.73 10.39
CA GLU A 313 -19.94 5.02 11.44
C GLU A 313 -19.27 5.47 12.74
N ALA A 314 -18.14 4.86 13.11
CA ALA A 314 -17.33 5.27 14.26
C ALA A 314 -16.56 6.58 14.04
N GLY A 315 -16.49 7.10 12.81
CA GLY A 315 -15.76 8.33 12.47
C GLY A 315 -14.28 8.12 12.16
N CYS A 316 -13.84 6.88 11.89
CA CYS A 316 -12.45 6.61 11.50
C CYS A 316 -12.09 7.32 10.19
N LYS A 317 -10.86 7.84 10.12
CA LYS A 317 -10.26 8.27 8.86
C LYS A 317 -9.78 7.04 8.09
N VAL A 318 -10.33 6.80 6.92
CA VAL A 318 -10.00 5.63 6.07
C VAL A 318 -9.25 6.09 4.82
N ALA A 319 -8.11 5.45 4.56
CA ALA A 319 -7.31 5.55 3.35
C ALA A 319 -7.29 4.20 2.62
N MET A 320 -6.95 4.19 1.33
CA MET A 320 -6.89 2.96 0.51
C MET A 320 -5.44 2.58 0.23
N GLY A 321 -5.09 1.31 0.47
CA GLY A 321 -3.83 0.69 0.04
C GLY A 321 -4.08 -0.47 -0.91
N ILE A 322 -3.03 -0.87 -1.65
CA ILE A 322 -3.04 -1.98 -2.61
C ILE A 322 -2.25 -3.18 -2.06
N ASP A 323 -1.29 -2.93 -1.17
CA ASP A 323 -0.43 -3.92 -0.53
C ASP A 323 0.60 -4.62 -1.45
N GLY A 324 0.60 -4.25 -2.73
CA GLY A 324 1.52 -4.71 -3.76
C GLY A 324 1.16 -6.07 -4.36
N CYS A 325 0.84 -6.09 -5.65
CA CYS A 325 0.55 -7.32 -6.42
C CYS A 325 -0.55 -8.22 -5.79
N ALA A 326 -1.68 -7.65 -5.37
CA ALA A 326 -2.74 -8.40 -4.69
C ALA A 326 -3.83 -8.98 -5.64
N LEU A 327 -4.58 -8.11 -6.32
CA LEU A 327 -5.61 -8.52 -7.30
C LEU A 327 -5.00 -8.56 -8.70
N ASP A 328 -5.20 -9.67 -9.42
CA ASP A 328 -4.50 -9.97 -10.68
C ASP A 328 -2.96 -9.93 -10.61
N GLU A 329 -2.42 -9.81 -9.38
CA GLU A 329 -1.01 -9.53 -9.09
C GLU A 329 -0.43 -8.32 -9.84
N ASP A 330 -1.26 -7.28 -10.03
CA ASP A 330 -0.90 -5.96 -10.54
C ASP A 330 -0.97 -4.88 -9.43
N ASP A 331 -0.71 -3.62 -9.80
CA ASP A 331 -0.83 -2.45 -8.91
C ASP A 331 -1.90 -1.46 -9.44
N ASP A 332 -3.03 -1.99 -9.94
CA ASP A 332 -4.14 -1.21 -10.53
C ASP A 332 -5.05 -0.57 -9.47
N ALA A 333 -4.74 0.67 -9.09
CA ALA A 333 -5.48 1.43 -8.10
C ALA A 333 -6.93 1.76 -8.52
N LEU A 334 -7.21 1.89 -9.82
CA LEU A 334 -8.59 2.11 -10.32
C LEU A 334 -9.46 0.89 -10.04
N ARG A 335 -8.88 -0.29 -10.19
CA ARG A 335 -9.56 -1.55 -9.87
C ARG A 335 -9.75 -1.71 -8.36
N GLU A 336 -8.77 -1.30 -7.55
CA GLU A 336 -8.89 -1.31 -6.08
C GLU A 336 -10.01 -0.38 -5.60
N VAL A 337 -10.14 0.83 -6.15
CA VAL A 337 -11.25 1.75 -5.84
C VAL A 337 -12.61 1.10 -6.15
N ARG A 338 -12.71 0.41 -7.29
CA ARG A 338 -13.95 -0.26 -7.70
C ARG A 338 -14.28 -1.45 -6.81
N LEU A 339 -13.28 -2.29 -6.50
CA LEU A 339 -13.45 -3.41 -5.59
C LEU A 339 -13.97 -2.95 -4.24
N ASN A 340 -13.33 -1.93 -3.66
CA ASN A 340 -13.74 -1.34 -2.40
C ASN A 340 -15.16 -0.76 -2.46
N THR A 341 -15.49 -0.05 -3.53
CA THR A 341 -16.84 0.51 -3.72
C THR A 341 -17.90 -0.59 -3.77
N LEU A 342 -17.66 -1.66 -4.54
CA LEU A 342 -18.63 -2.74 -4.72
C LEU A 342 -18.80 -3.61 -3.47
N LEU A 343 -17.71 -3.88 -2.74
CA LEU A 343 -17.77 -4.72 -1.53
C LEU A 343 -18.36 -4.01 -0.33
N HIS A 344 -18.22 -2.69 -0.25
CA HIS A 344 -18.63 -1.91 0.92
C HIS A 344 -19.91 -1.08 0.71
N ALA A 345 -20.47 -1.07 -0.51
CA ALA A 345 -21.77 -0.47 -0.76
C ALA A 345 -22.89 -1.18 0.01
N GLN A 346 -23.81 -0.41 0.57
CA GLN A 346 -24.99 -0.96 1.24
C GLN A 346 -25.99 -1.54 0.23
N PRO A 347 -26.66 -2.67 0.54
CA PRO A 347 -27.69 -3.21 -0.33
C PRO A 347 -28.93 -2.30 -0.35
N GLY A 348 -29.51 -2.10 -1.54
CA GLY A 348 -30.78 -1.38 -1.70
C GLY A 348 -30.64 -0.02 -2.38
N PHE A 349 -31.51 0.93 -2.00
CA PHE A 349 -31.63 2.26 -2.63
C PHE A 349 -30.97 3.39 -1.83
N ALA A 350 -30.26 3.07 -0.74
CA ALA A 350 -29.61 4.09 0.08
C ALA A 350 -28.39 4.68 -0.66
N ASP A 351 -28.30 6.01 -0.70
CA ASP A 351 -27.06 6.68 -1.08
C ASP A 351 -26.19 6.83 0.18
N ASP A 352 -25.26 5.89 0.35
CA ASP A 352 -24.29 5.84 1.45
C ASP A 352 -23.05 6.70 1.17
N ALA A 353 -23.06 7.51 0.10
CA ALA A 353 -21.94 8.29 -0.40
C ALA A 353 -20.66 7.46 -0.62
N ILE A 354 -20.80 6.13 -0.85
CA ILE A 354 -19.67 5.19 -0.97
C ILE A 354 -18.63 5.66 -1.98
N ARG A 355 -19.09 6.18 -3.11
CA ARG A 355 -18.22 6.66 -4.21
C ARG A 355 -17.34 7.81 -3.75
N THR A 356 -17.92 8.84 -3.14
CA THR A 356 -17.19 10.01 -2.62
C THR A 356 -16.25 9.61 -1.48
N ARG A 357 -16.70 8.72 -0.57
CA ARG A 357 -15.86 8.20 0.51
C ARG A 357 -14.65 7.42 -0.01
N MET A 358 -14.84 6.58 -1.03
CA MET A 358 -13.75 5.79 -1.63
C MET A 358 -12.78 6.64 -2.45
N LEU A 359 -13.27 7.65 -3.17
CA LEU A 359 -12.39 8.62 -3.81
C LEU A 359 -11.59 9.42 -2.78
N THR A 360 -12.21 9.81 -1.67
CA THR A 360 -11.51 10.46 -0.54
C THR A 360 -10.44 9.55 0.04
N ALA A 361 -10.75 8.27 0.25
CA ALA A 361 -9.81 7.27 0.75
C ALA A 361 -8.59 7.09 -0.18
N ALA A 362 -8.83 7.04 -1.48
CA ALA A 362 -7.82 6.84 -2.51
C ALA A 362 -7.06 8.13 -2.91
N THR A 363 -7.43 9.29 -2.37
CA THR A 363 -6.80 10.58 -2.72
C THR A 363 -6.39 11.34 -1.46
N THR A 364 -7.30 12.09 -0.85
CA THR A 364 -7.03 13.02 0.26
C THR A 364 -6.58 12.29 1.52
N ALA A 365 -7.29 11.24 1.95
CA ALA A 365 -6.93 10.49 3.15
C ALA A 365 -5.65 9.66 2.92
N GLY A 366 -5.47 9.12 1.71
CA GLY A 366 -4.23 8.47 1.29
C GLY A 366 -3.03 9.43 1.37
N ARG A 367 -3.11 10.60 0.74
CA ARG A 367 -2.05 11.61 0.80
C ARG A 367 -1.76 12.05 2.24
N PHE A 368 -2.80 12.22 3.05
CA PHE A 368 -2.64 12.50 4.47
C PHE A 368 -1.83 11.41 5.18
N SER A 369 -2.10 10.11 4.95
CA SER A 369 -1.35 9.01 5.59
C SER A 369 0.13 9.01 5.18
N LEU A 370 0.43 9.48 3.97
CA LEU A 370 1.77 9.65 3.43
C LEU A 370 2.49 10.93 3.95
N GLY A 371 1.81 11.79 4.70
CA GLY A 371 2.36 13.09 5.11
C GLY A 371 2.45 14.09 3.95
N ARG A 372 1.49 14.03 3.02
CA ARG A 372 1.43 14.87 1.83
C ARG A 372 0.13 15.66 1.77
N GLU A 373 0.18 16.80 1.10
CA GLU A 373 -0.99 17.67 0.89
C GLU A 373 -1.97 17.08 -0.12
N SER A 374 -3.26 17.37 0.06
CA SER A 374 -4.29 17.06 -0.91
C SER A 374 -4.07 17.81 -2.23
N ALA A 375 -4.55 17.26 -3.32
CA ALA A 375 -4.63 17.93 -4.62
C ALA A 375 -5.99 17.56 -5.23
N LEU A 376 -6.99 18.41 -5.04
CA LEU A 376 -8.39 18.21 -5.46
C LEU A 376 -8.71 18.87 -6.80
N LEU A 377 -7.66 19.27 -7.53
CA LEU A 377 -7.70 19.94 -8.83
C LEU A 377 -8.31 21.34 -8.75
N GLU A 378 -8.04 22.04 -7.65
CA GLU A 378 -8.38 23.44 -7.46
C GLU A 378 -7.21 24.37 -7.80
N GLN A 379 -7.49 25.66 -7.99
CA GLN A 379 -6.42 26.64 -8.20
C GLN A 379 -5.51 26.69 -6.95
N GLY A 380 -4.20 26.57 -7.17
CA GLY A 380 -3.19 26.51 -6.11
C GLY A 380 -2.76 25.09 -5.73
N ASP A 381 -3.50 24.06 -6.14
CA ASP A 381 -3.10 22.68 -5.92
C ASP A 381 -1.88 22.28 -6.77
N ASN A 382 -1.11 21.33 -6.26
CA ASN A 382 -0.16 20.58 -7.08
C ASN A 382 -0.88 19.99 -8.31
N ALA A 383 -0.27 20.11 -9.48
CA ALA A 383 -0.74 19.52 -10.72
C ALA A 383 -0.53 18.00 -10.72
N ASP A 384 -1.38 17.32 -9.95
CA ASP A 384 -1.38 15.88 -9.75
C ASP A 384 -2.73 15.28 -10.15
N TRP A 385 -2.82 14.71 -11.35
CA TRP A 385 -4.05 14.09 -11.82
C TRP A 385 -3.81 12.82 -12.60
N VAL A 386 -4.84 11.98 -12.62
CA VAL A 386 -4.98 10.87 -13.56
C VAL A 386 -6.11 11.19 -14.53
N SER A 387 -5.90 10.91 -15.81
CA SER A 387 -6.96 11.02 -16.82
C SER A 387 -7.26 9.68 -17.47
N LEU A 388 -8.53 9.42 -17.71
CA LEU A 388 -9.02 8.21 -18.38
C LEU A 388 -9.53 8.56 -19.78
N ASP A 389 -9.27 7.68 -20.74
CA ASP A 389 -9.82 7.74 -22.09
C ASP A 389 -11.30 7.34 -22.07
N LEU A 390 -12.19 8.31 -22.30
CA LEU A 390 -13.64 8.07 -22.26
C LEU A 390 -14.12 7.27 -23.47
N THR A 391 -13.42 7.29 -24.59
CA THR A 391 -13.73 6.45 -25.75
C THR A 391 -13.49 4.98 -25.43
N LYS A 392 -12.37 4.67 -24.75
CA LYS A 392 -12.11 3.30 -24.26
C LYS A 392 -13.07 2.88 -23.16
N LEU A 393 -13.44 3.80 -22.27
CA LEU A 393 -14.32 3.52 -21.13
C LEU A 393 -15.79 3.32 -21.55
N ASN A 394 -16.27 4.14 -22.50
CA ASN A 394 -17.60 4.07 -23.09
C ASN A 394 -17.61 3.30 -24.43
N VAL A 395 -16.98 2.13 -24.48
CA VAL A 395 -16.74 1.37 -25.73
C VAL A 395 -18.00 1.07 -26.56
N ASP A 396 -19.18 0.97 -25.94
CA ASP A 396 -20.44 0.66 -26.62
C ASP A 396 -21.09 1.90 -27.28
N ASP A 397 -20.81 3.09 -26.74
CA ASP A 397 -21.25 4.41 -27.22
C ASP A 397 -22.70 4.49 -27.75
N LEU A 398 -23.66 3.96 -26.98
CA LEU A 398 -25.07 3.85 -27.42
C LEU A 398 -25.91 5.09 -27.10
N TYR A 399 -25.62 5.77 -25.99
CA TYR A 399 -26.29 6.99 -25.51
C TYR A 399 -25.41 7.70 -24.48
N GLU A 400 -25.77 8.93 -24.11
CA GLU A 400 -25.04 9.70 -23.10
C GLU A 400 -25.14 9.05 -21.72
N VAL A 401 -24.00 8.62 -21.19
CA VAL A 401 -23.87 8.02 -19.84
C VAL A 401 -22.96 8.91 -19.01
N ASN A 402 -23.32 9.11 -17.74
CA ASN A 402 -22.48 9.82 -16.80
C ASN A 402 -21.09 9.14 -16.70
N SER A 403 -20.02 9.90 -16.92
CA SER A 403 -18.65 9.35 -16.95
C SER A 403 -18.16 8.88 -15.59
N GLN A 404 -18.68 9.44 -14.49
CA GLN A 404 -18.43 8.93 -13.13
C GLN A 404 -19.08 7.56 -12.92
N ASP A 405 -20.28 7.31 -13.47
CA ASP A 405 -20.87 5.96 -13.44
C ASP A 405 -19.99 4.95 -14.19
N LEU A 406 -19.47 5.33 -15.35
CA LEU A 406 -18.57 4.49 -16.13
C LEU A 406 -17.24 4.21 -15.42
N LEU A 407 -16.69 5.19 -14.69
CA LEU A 407 -15.50 5.01 -13.84
C LEU A 407 -15.71 3.85 -12.87
N PHE A 408 -16.78 3.90 -12.06
CA PHE A 408 -17.04 2.86 -11.07
C PHE A 408 -17.48 1.53 -11.71
N ALA A 409 -18.16 1.56 -12.84
CA ALA A 409 -18.59 0.35 -13.53
C ALA A 409 -17.44 -0.39 -14.22
N ARG A 410 -16.47 0.32 -14.82
CA ARG A 410 -15.55 -0.26 -15.82
C ARG A 410 -14.06 0.02 -15.60
N ALA A 411 -13.68 1.08 -14.90
CA ALA A 411 -12.29 1.55 -14.92
C ALA A 411 -11.29 0.51 -14.41
N THR A 412 -10.12 0.53 -15.04
CA THR A 412 -8.91 -0.26 -14.78
C THR A 412 -7.77 0.46 -15.49
N ARG A 413 -6.52 0.07 -15.24
CA ARG A 413 -5.31 0.61 -15.89
C ARG A 413 -5.40 0.70 -17.42
N ARG A 414 -6.18 -0.17 -18.09
CA ARG A 414 -6.34 -0.15 -19.56
C ARG A 414 -7.05 1.10 -20.10
N HIS A 415 -7.80 1.80 -19.24
CA HIS A 415 -8.49 3.03 -19.61
C HIS A 415 -7.70 4.27 -19.20
N LEU A 416 -6.61 4.10 -18.43
CA LEU A 416 -5.74 5.21 -18.09
C LEU A 416 -5.10 5.74 -19.37
N ASP A 417 -5.24 7.05 -19.57
CA ASP A 417 -4.60 7.78 -20.66
C ASP A 417 -3.34 8.48 -20.16
N SER A 418 -3.44 9.27 -19.09
CA SER A 418 -2.26 9.98 -18.57
C SER A 418 -2.23 10.05 -17.04
N LEU A 419 -1.01 10.14 -16.51
CA LEU A 419 -0.72 10.49 -15.12
C LEU A 419 0.23 11.67 -15.13
N VAL A 420 -0.17 12.76 -14.46
CA VAL A 420 0.67 13.95 -14.27
C VAL A 420 0.96 14.10 -12.78
N VAL A 421 2.22 14.37 -12.46
CA VAL A 421 2.72 14.51 -11.08
C VAL A 421 3.60 15.76 -10.98
N GLY A 422 3.16 16.76 -10.21
CA GLY A 422 3.82 18.06 -10.11
C GLY A 422 3.94 18.75 -11.47
N GLY A 423 2.94 18.59 -12.34
CA GLY A 423 2.92 19.14 -13.70
C GLY A 423 3.82 18.41 -14.71
N ARG A 424 4.49 17.32 -14.32
CA ARG A 424 5.28 16.48 -15.22
C ARG A 424 4.48 15.28 -15.68
N SER A 425 4.57 14.97 -16.97
CA SER A 425 3.96 13.78 -17.56
C SER A 425 4.74 12.52 -17.13
N ILE A 426 4.07 11.60 -16.46
CA ILE A 426 4.67 10.34 -15.97
C ILE A 426 4.19 9.16 -16.80
N VAL A 427 2.91 9.16 -17.14
CA VAL A 427 2.27 8.16 -18.01
C VAL A 427 1.59 8.89 -19.15
N GLU A 428 1.78 8.41 -20.38
CA GLU A 428 1.09 8.89 -21.58
C GLU A 428 0.55 7.70 -22.38
N GLN A 429 -0.68 7.83 -22.86
CA GLN A 429 -1.40 6.76 -23.56
C GLN A 429 -1.39 5.42 -22.80
N GLY A 430 -1.42 5.48 -21.47
CA GLY A 430 -1.41 4.31 -20.59
C GLY A 430 -0.05 3.62 -20.43
N LYS A 431 1.05 4.26 -20.85
CA LYS A 431 2.42 3.74 -20.68
C LYS A 431 3.32 4.73 -19.96
N LEU A 432 4.18 4.21 -19.08
CA LEU A 432 5.21 5.00 -18.43
C LEU A 432 6.15 5.63 -19.47
N VAL A 433 6.42 6.94 -19.35
CA VAL A 433 7.31 7.68 -20.30
C VAL A 433 8.67 8.03 -19.72
N THR A 434 8.88 7.75 -18.43
CA THR A 434 10.11 8.11 -17.70
C THR A 434 11.21 7.05 -17.77
N LEU A 435 10.84 5.78 -18.00
CA LEU A 435 11.74 4.65 -18.24
C LEU A 435 11.02 3.54 -19.01
N ASP A 436 11.76 2.58 -19.59
CA ASP A 436 11.19 1.38 -20.19
C ASP A 436 10.94 0.32 -19.11
N LEU A 437 9.66 0.14 -18.74
CA LEU A 437 9.28 -0.76 -17.65
C LEU A 437 9.44 -2.24 -18.02
N GLU A 438 9.33 -2.60 -19.30
CA GLU A 438 9.50 -3.99 -19.74
C GLU A 438 10.98 -4.38 -19.68
N ASP A 439 11.90 -3.49 -20.06
CA ASP A 439 13.34 -3.72 -19.92
C ASP A 439 13.72 -3.96 -18.44
N ILE A 440 13.15 -3.17 -17.51
CA ILE A 440 13.33 -3.38 -16.07
C ILE A 440 12.82 -4.77 -15.64
N HIS A 441 11.63 -5.18 -16.10
CA HIS A 441 11.08 -6.50 -15.77
C HIS A 441 11.90 -7.64 -16.38
N ILE A 442 12.41 -7.50 -17.60
CA ILE A 442 13.29 -8.49 -18.24
C ILE A 442 14.56 -8.66 -17.41
N GLU A 443 15.21 -7.55 -17.02
CA GLU A 443 16.44 -7.60 -16.22
C GLU A 443 16.19 -8.23 -14.85
N LEU A 444 15.12 -7.82 -14.15
CA LEU A 444 14.75 -8.44 -12.88
C LEU A 444 14.51 -9.95 -13.01
N ARG A 445 13.76 -10.40 -14.03
CA ARG A 445 13.54 -11.83 -14.27
C ARG A 445 14.86 -12.58 -14.50
N ASN A 446 15.84 -11.95 -15.15
CA ASN A 446 17.17 -12.53 -15.34
C ASN A 446 17.95 -12.65 -14.01
N GLN A 447 17.92 -11.62 -13.17
CA GLN A 447 18.53 -11.66 -11.84
C GLN A 447 17.89 -12.74 -10.95
N TYR A 448 16.55 -12.79 -10.92
CA TYR A 448 15.81 -13.80 -10.19
C TYR A 448 16.14 -15.22 -10.67
N ARG A 449 16.14 -15.49 -11.98
CA ARG A 449 16.50 -16.80 -12.53
C ARG A 449 17.91 -17.22 -12.16
N SER A 450 18.86 -16.30 -12.20
CA SER A 450 20.26 -16.56 -11.83
C SER A 450 20.43 -16.87 -10.34
N ALA A 451 19.65 -16.21 -9.47
CA ALA A 451 19.78 -16.35 -8.03
C ALA A 451 18.86 -17.42 -7.40
N LEU A 452 17.82 -17.89 -8.10
CA LEU A 452 16.82 -18.83 -7.57
C LEU A 452 17.42 -20.16 -7.07
N SER A 453 18.51 -20.63 -7.68
CA SER A 453 19.21 -21.85 -7.26
C SER A 453 19.72 -21.78 -5.80
N GLN A 454 20.01 -20.58 -5.30
CA GLN A 454 20.43 -20.32 -3.93
C GLN A 454 19.33 -20.61 -2.89
N ARG A 455 18.07 -20.73 -3.34
CA ARG A 455 16.88 -20.98 -2.50
C ARG A 455 16.37 -22.41 -2.64
N SER A 456 17.15 -23.30 -3.24
CA SER A 456 16.77 -24.70 -3.47
C SER A 456 16.56 -25.48 -2.16
N ASP A 457 17.36 -25.20 -1.14
CA ASP A 457 17.22 -25.78 0.20
C ASP A 457 15.86 -25.45 0.82
N LEU A 458 15.48 -24.17 0.83
CA LEU A 458 14.19 -23.70 1.31
C LEU A 458 13.05 -24.29 0.49
N ASN A 459 13.17 -24.30 -0.84
CA ASN A 459 12.14 -24.88 -1.71
C ASN A 459 11.90 -26.37 -1.43
N ASN A 460 12.96 -27.14 -1.19
CA ASN A 460 12.87 -28.57 -0.90
C ASN A 460 12.28 -28.82 0.50
N ALA A 461 12.66 -28.03 1.49
CA ALA A 461 12.15 -28.13 2.87
C ALA A 461 10.73 -27.57 3.04
N TRP A 462 10.28 -26.70 2.12
CA TRP A 462 9.04 -25.94 2.24
C TRP A 462 7.79 -26.78 2.54
N PRO A 463 7.51 -27.91 1.84
CA PRO A 463 6.29 -28.68 2.09
C PRO A 463 6.15 -29.12 3.55
N ALA A 464 7.25 -29.53 4.19
CA ALA A 464 7.24 -29.95 5.59
C ALA A 464 7.08 -28.74 6.53
N ILE A 465 7.78 -27.64 6.29
CA ILE A 465 7.65 -26.40 7.08
C ILE A 465 6.21 -25.89 7.02
N GLU A 466 5.63 -25.80 5.82
CA GLU A 466 4.26 -25.33 5.61
C GLU A 466 3.24 -26.23 6.31
N GLN A 467 3.41 -27.56 6.23
CA GLN A 467 2.52 -28.49 6.90
C GLN A 467 2.50 -28.27 8.42
N GLN A 468 3.67 -28.08 9.05
CA GLN A 468 3.76 -27.88 10.50
C GLN A 468 3.24 -26.52 10.95
N VAL A 469 3.51 -25.45 10.18
CA VAL A 469 2.93 -24.12 10.43
C VAL A 469 1.40 -24.16 10.29
N ALA A 470 0.88 -24.82 9.25
CA ALA A 470 -0.55 -24.95 9.05
C ALA A 470 -1.23 -25.76 10.17
N ALA A 471 -0.59 -26.84 10.65
CA ALA A 471 -1.10 -27.63 11.77
C ALA A 471 -1.26 -26.77 13.04
N TYR A 472 -0.23 -25.99 13.38
CA TYR A 472 -0.25 -25.10 14.54
C TYR A 472 -1.45 -24.14 14.54
N TYR A 473 -1.73 -23.50 13.41
CA TYR A 473 -2.83 -22.54 13.31
C TYR A 473 -4.21 -23.22 13.28
N ARG A 474 -4.34 -24.39 12.65
CA ARG A 474 -5.60 -25.16 12.65
C ARG A 474 -5.98 -25.65 14.04
N GLU A 475 -5.02 -26.06 14.86
CA GLU A 475 -5.28 -26.57 16.21
C GLU A 475 -5.80 -25.48 17.16
N ARG A 476 -5.39 -24.22 16.97
CA ARG A 476 -5.74 -23.12 17.88
C ARG A 476 -7.16 -22.56 17.69
N LEU A 477 -7.61 -22.44 16.45
CA LEU A 477 -8.95 -21.91 16.14
C LEU A 477 -9.98 -23.00 15.81
N GLY A 478 -9.56 -24.27 15.82
CA GLY A 478 -10.28 -25.36 15.16
C GLY A 478 -10.20 -25.23 13.64
N CYS A 479 -10.29 -26.34 12.90
CA CYS A 479 -10.65 -26.23 11.49
C CYS A 479 -12.01 -25.54 11.39
N CYS A 480 -12.09 -24.55 10.49
CA CYS A 480 -13.35 -24.01 10.01
C CYS A 480 -14.22 -25.14 9.46
#